data_AF-A0A3M1QLJ2-F1
#
_entry.id   AF-A0A3M1QLJ2-F1
#
_cell.length_a   1.000
_cell.length_b   1.000
_cell.length_c   1.000
_cell.angle_alpha   90.00
_cell.angle_beta   90.00
_cell.angle_gamma   90.00
#
_symmetry.space_group_name_H-M   'P 1'
#
loop_
_entity.id
_entity.type
_entity.pdbx_description
1 polymer ?
#
loop_
_entity_poly.entity_id
_entity_poly.type
_entity_poly.pdbx_seq_one_letter_code
_entity_poly.pdbx_strand_id
1 'polypeptide(L)'
;PGAPPPGAVATALRPHLGVALAEAAWEAAAPEGPGAAPDPDPSPELEACRAAWRALLSHLAPLAAREANLVRLAAAYRRASRRARALEEVLLPEARSAVRRLGEALEEEGREEAVRLREAAARLQGGANPAEE
;
A
#
# COMPACT_ATOMS: atom_id res chain seq x y z
N PRO A 1 -46.12 5.33 7.43
CA PRO A 1 -44.73 5.46 6.96
C PRO A 1 -44.04 6.53 7.81
N GLY A 2 -43.33 6.11 8.86
CA GLY A 2 -42.67 7.02 9.80
C GLY A 2 -41.48 7.69 9.13
N ALA A 3 -41.35 9.00 9.31
CA ALA A 3 -40.16 9.73 8.89
C ALA A 3 -38.91 9.11 9.55
N PRO A 4 -37.78 8.95 8.83
CA PRO A 4 -36.56 8.46 9.44
C PRO A 4 -36.17 9.37 10.62
N PRO A 5 -35.60 8.82 11.70
CA PRO A 5 -35.20 9.62 12.84
C PRO A 5 -34.24 10.72 12.34
N PRO A 6 -34.46 11.99 12.72
CA PRO A 6 -33.66 13.08 12.22
C PRO A 6 -32.22 12.90 12.73
N GLY A 7 -31.28 12.90 11.79
CA GLY A 7 -29.85 12.74 12.04
C GLY A 7 -29.11 12.45 10.74
N ALA A 8 -27.80 12.64 10.77
CA ALA A 8 -26.93 12.47 9.62
C ALA A 8 -25.75 11.57 9.98
N VAL A 9 -25.19 10.90 8.98
CA VAL A 9 -23.90 10.22 9.14
C VAL A 9 -22.81 11.22 8.74
N ALA A 10 -22.05 11.70 9.72
CA ALA A 10 -20.82 12.43 9.44
C ALA A 10 -19.74 11.44 9.01
N THR A 11 -19.05 11.76 7.93
CA THR A 11 -17.95 10.95 7.41
C THR A 11 -16.70 11.79 7.23
N ALA A 12 -15.56 11.20 7.56
CA ALA A 12 -14.25 11.77 7.31
C ALA A 12 -13.34 10.72 6.67
N LEU A 13 -12.34 11.16 5.92
CA LEU A 13 -11.32 10.28 5.37
C LEU A 13 -9.97 10.58 6.03
N ARG A 14 -9.32 9.55 6.54
CA ARG A 14 -7.97 9.60 7.09
C ARG A 14 -7.03 8.73 6.27
N PRO A 15 -5.92 9.28 5.75
CA PRO A 15 -4.92 8.47 5.07
C PRO A 15 -4.16 7.59 6.08
N HIS A 16 -4.01 6.31 5.75
CA HIS A 16 -3.21 5.35 6.50
C HIS A 16 -2.53 4.37 5.52
N LEU A 17 -1.19 4.30 5.55
CA LEU A 17 -0.39 3.44 4.66
C LEU A 17 -0.75 3.58 3.16
N GLY A 18 -1.06 4.81 2.72
CA GLY A 18 -1.47 5.09 1.34
C GLY A 18 -2.91 4.69 0.98
N VAL A 19 -3.72 4.29 1.97
CA VAL A 19 -5.14 3.99 1.82
C VAL A 19 -5.95 5.05 2.57
N ALA A 20 -6.94 5.66 1.91
CA ALA A 20 -7.89 6.57 2.58
C ALA A 20 -8.94 5.73 3.32
N LEU A 21 -8.84 5.69 4.64
CA LEU A 21 -9.76 5.01 5.55
C LEU A 21 -10.89 5.96 5.93
N ALA A 22 -12.12 5.46 5.96
CA ALA A 22 -13.29 6.18 6.41
C ALA A 22 -13.40 6.14 7.94
N GLU A 23 -13.75 7.28 8.52
CA GLU A 23 -14.30 7.40 9.85
C GLU A 23 -15.75 7.83 9.69
N ALA A 24 -16.67 7.24 10.44
CA ALA A 24 -18.07 7.63 10.41
C ALA A 24 -18.66 7.65 11.82
N ALA A 25 -19.49 8.65 12.06
CA ALA A 25 -20.24 8.81 13.28
C ALA A 25 -21.69 9.17 12.94
N TRP A 26 -22.63 8.70 13.76
CA TRP A 26 -24.01 9.15 13.69
C TRP A 26 -24.16 10.43 14.51
N GLU A 27 -24.59 11.50 13.86
CA GLU A 27 -24.94 12.76 14.50
C GLU A 27 -26.47 12.81 14.61
N ALA A 28 -26.97 12.57 15.81
CA ALA A 28 -28.40 12.72 16.08
C ALA A 28 -28.78 14.20 15.92
N ALA A 29 -29.83 14.49 15.17
CA ALA A 29 -30.37 15.84 15.15
C ALA A 29 -30.93 16.18 16.54
N ALA A 30 -30.74 17.42 16.97
CA ALA A 30 -31.35 17.90 18.20
C ALA A 30 -32.88 17.70 18.11
N PRO A 31 -33.51 17.18 19.18
CA PRO A 31 -34.96 16.91 19.17
C PRO A 31 -35.80 18.19 19.06
N GLU A 32 -35.22 19.36 19.34
CA GLU A 32 -35.92 20.64 19.34
C GLU A 32 -35.13 21.68 18.52
N GLY A 33 -35.52 21.84 17.26
CA GLY A 33 -35.09 22.94 16.42
C GLY A 33 -36.31 23.71 15.91
N PRO A 34 -36.17 25.02 15.59
CA PRO A 34 -37.27 25.80 15.02
C PRO A 34 -37.66 25.21 13.65
N GLY A 35 -38.67 24.35 13.63
CA GLY A 35 -39.09 23.58 12.45
C GLY A 35 -39.43 22.10 12.73
N ALA A 36 -39.19 21.58 13.93
CA ALA A 36 -39.65 20.26 14.32
C ALA A 36 -41.19 20.23 14.35
N ALA A 37 -41.81 19.51 13.43
CA ALA A 37 -43.24 19.27 13.46
C ALA A 37 -43.58 18.49 14.74
N PRO A 38 -44.64 18.88 15.49
CA PRO A 38 -45.06 18.12 16.67
C PRO A 38 -45.37 16.68 16.26
N ASP A 39 -44.97 15.73 17.09
CA ASP A 39 -45.22 14.31 16.86
C ASP A 39 -46.75 14.10 16.86
N PRO A 40 -47.34 13.62 15.74
CA PRO A 40 -48.79 13.59 15.59
C PRO A 40 -49.48 12.56 16.50
N ASP A 41 -48.71 11.63 17.10
CA ASP A 41 -49.23 10.60 17.99
C ASP A 41 -48.20 10.26 19.10
N PRO A 42 -48.15 11.04 20.19
CA PRO A 42 -47.17 10.83 21.24
C PRO A 42 -47.52 9.57 22.07
N SER A 43 -46.74 8.49 21.88
CA SER A 43 -46.81 7.27 22.69
C SER A 43 -45.46 6.99 23.38
N PRO A 44 -45.46 6.49 24.63
CA PRO A 44 -44.24 6.14 25.35
C PRO A 44 -43.48 4.99 24.65
N GLU A 45 -44.19 4.05 24.02
CA GLU A 45 -43.60 2.97 23.23
C GLU A 45 -42.85 3.50 22.00
N LEU A 46 -43.41 4.50 21.31
CA LEU A 46 -42.77 5.14 20.16
C LEU A 46 -41.50 5.89 20.55
N GLU A 47 -41.50 6.58 21.69
CA GLU A 47 -40.29 7.27 22.15
C GLU A 47 -39.20 6.28 22.59
N ALA A 48 -39.58 5.20 23.29
CA ALA A 48 -38.65 4.13 23.64
C ALA A 48 -38.03 3.48 22.38
N CYS A 49 -38.84 3.25 21.35
CA CYS A 49 -38.39 2.73 20.06
C CYS A 49 -37.42 3.69 19.37
N ARG A 50 -37.73 5.00 19.32
CA ARG A 50 -36.82 6.02 18.76
C ARG A 50 -35.50 6.09 19.52
N ALA A 51 -35.53 6.06 20.85
CA ALA A 51 -34.32 6.04 21.67
C ALA A 51 -33.46 4.80 21.38
N ALA A 52 -34.08 3.61 21.27
CA ALA A 52 -33.38 2.37 20.92
C ALA A 52 -32.74 2.44 19.53
N TRP A 53 -33.43 2.97 18.53
CA TRP A 53 -32.88 3.16 17.18
C TRP A 53 -31.76 4.19 17.13
N ARG A 54 -31.88 5.33 17.82
CA ARG A 54 -30.79 6.32 17.93
C ARG A 54 -29.54 5.68 18.53
N ALA A 55 -29.70 4.88 19.59
CA ALA A 55 -28.61 4.14 20.20
C ALA A 55 -28.02 3.10 19.23
N LEU A 56 -28.84 2.38 18.46
CA LEU A 56 -28.32 1.43 17.48
C LEU A 56 -27.52 2.13 16.36
N LEU A 57 -28.02 3.25 15.83
CA LEU A 57 -27.37 4.01 14.75
C LEU A 57 -25.99 4.55 15.16
N SER A 58 -25.81 4.96 16.42
CA SER A 58 -24.49 5.39 16.93
C SER A 58 -23.43 4.28 16.90
N HIS A 59 -23.83 3.01 16.85
CA HIS A 59 -22.92 1.88 16.71
C HIS A 59 -22.77 1.41 15.26
N LEU A 60 -23.85 1.47 14.47
CA LEU A 60 -23.84 1.02 13.07
C LEU A 60 -22.98 1.91 12.17
N ALA A 61 -23.00 3.24 12.37
CA ALA A 61 -22.17 4.16 11.57
C ALA A 61 -20.66 3.83 11.66
N PRO A 62 -20.03 3.76 12.85
CA PRO A 62 -18.62 3.41 12.95
C PRO A 62 -18.34 1.95 12.52
N LEU A 63 -19.27 1.02 12.71
CA LEU A 63 -19.12 -0.35 12.24
C LEU A 63 -19.06 -0.42 10.71
N ALA A 64 -19.97 0.26 10.02
CA ALA A 64 -19.98 0.31 8.55
C ALA A 64 -18.69 0.91 7.99
N ALA A 65 -18.15 1.96 8.63
CA ALA A 65 -16.85 2.53 8.25
C ALA A 65 -15.71 1.52 8.43
N ARG A 66 -15.68 0.77 9.54
CA ARG A 66 -14.67 -0.27 9.80
C ARG A 66 -14.73 -1.40 8.76
N GLU A 67 -15.92 -1.89 8.45
CA GLU A 67 -16.11 -2.92 7.41
C GLU A 67 -15.61 -2.45 6.05
N ALA A 68 -15.99 -1.24 5.64
CA ALA A 68 -15.51 -0.64 4.38
C ALA A 68 -13.97 -0.49 4.36
N ASN A 69 -13.37 -0.15 5.51
CA ASN A 69 -11.91 -0.05 5.65
C ASN A 69 -11.22 -1.39 5.51
N LEU A 70 -11.77 -2.46 6.09
CA LEU A 70 -11.21 -3.81 5.93
C LEU A 70 -11.15 -4.24 4.48
N VAL A 71 -12.21 -3.97 3.70
CA VAL A 71 -12.23 -4.26 2.25
C VAL A 71 -11.13 -3.48 1.51
N ARG A 72 -10.98 -2.18 1.81
CA ARG A 72 -9.95 -1.32 1.21
C ARG A 72 -8.54 -1.78 1.56
N LEU A 73 -8.29 -2.06 2.84
CA LEU A 73 -7.00 -2.55 3.34
C LEU A 73 -6.64 -3.91 2.75
N ALA A 74 -7.60 -4.84 2.68
CA ALA A 74 -7.37 -6.14 2.08
C ALA A 74 -6.98 -6.03 0.59
N ALA A 75 -7.62 -5.13 -0.15
CA ALA A 75 -7.25 -4.86 -1.54
C ALA A 75 -5.84 -4.26 -1.65
N ALA A 76 -5.49 -3.30 -0.78
CA ALA A 76 -4.16 -2.69 -0.74
C ALA A 76 -3.08 -3.72 -0.38
N TYR A 77 -3.33 -4.54 0.63
CA TYR A 77 -2.44 -5.63 1.05
C TYR A 77 -2.18 -6.60 -0.11
N ARG A 78 -3.22 -7.08 -0.80
CA ARG A 78 -3.05 -7.98 -1.96
C ARG A 78 -2.19 -7.36 -3.05
N ARG A 79 -2.34 -6.06 -3.33
CA ARG A 79 -1.50 -5.35 -4.31
C ARG A 79 -0.05 -5.25 -3.84
N ALA A 80 0.18 -4.91 -2.58
CA ALA A 80 1.52 -4.82 -2.00
C ALA A 80 2.22 -6.19 -1.99
N SER A 81 1.53 -7.24 -1.56
CA SER A 81 2.05 -8.60 -1.53
C SER A 81 2.43 -9.12 -2.92
N ARG A 82 1.60 -8.88 -3.96
CA ARG A 82 1.97 -9.25 -5.33
C ARG A 82 3.23 -8.54 -5.83
N ARG A 83 3.39 -7.25 -5.50
CA ARG A 83 4.58 -6.49 -5.86
C ARG A 83 5.83 -7.00 -5.13
N ALA A 84 5.70 -7.31 -3.84
CA ALA A 84 6.79 -7.89 -3.07
C ALA A 84 7.25 -9.23 -3.67
N ARG A 85 6.31 -10.11 -4.01
CA ARG A 85 6.64 -11.38 -4.69
C ARG A 85 7.30 -11.16 -6.05
N ALA A 86 6.79 -10.25 -6.87
CA ALA A 86 7.43 -9.93 -8.15
C ALA A 86 8.87 -9.41 -7.98
N LEU A 87 9.12 -8.61 -6.94
CA LEU A 87 10.47 -8.16 -6.59
C LEU A 87 11.36 -9.33 -6.17
N GLU A 88 10.89 -10.19 -5.28
CA GLU A 88 11.65 -11.29 -4.71
C GLU A 88 11.92 -12.43 -5.70
N GLU A 89 10.90 -12.83 -6.45
CA GLU A 89 10.92 -14.03 -7.28
C GLU A 89 11.43 -13.75 -8.71
N VAL A 90 11.30 -12.51 -9.22
CA VAL A 90 11.67 -12.17 -10.60
C VAL A 90 12.76 -11.11 -10.63
N LEU A 91 12.47 -9.90 -10.15
CA LEU A 91 13.33 -8.74 -10.41
C LEU A 91 14.69 -8.85 -9.70
N LEU A 92 14.72 -9.31 -8.44
CA LEU A 92 15.97 -9.47 -7.71
C LEU A 92 16.87 -10.59 -8.30
N PRO A 93 16.36 -11.79 -8.61
CA PRO A 93 17.12 -12.80 -9.34
C PRO A 93 17.67 -12.32 -10.68
N GLU A 94 16.85 -11.63 -11.49
CA GLU A 94 17.28 -11.08 -12.77
C GLU A 94 18.40 -10.05 -12.60
N ALA A 95 18.25 -9.12 -11.66
CA ALA A 95 19.27 -8.12 -11.35
C ALA A 95 20.57 -8.79 -10.88
N ARG A 96 20.50 -9.79 -9.99
CA ARG A 96 21.67 -10.55 -9.55
C ARG A 96 22.36 -11.27 -10.72
N SER A 97 21.58 -11.86 -11.62
CA SER A 97 22.11 -12.52 -12.82
C SER A 97 22.79 -11.53 -13.76
N ALA A 98 22.22 -10.33 -13.94
CA ALA A 98 22.84 -9.27 -14.73
C ALA A 98 24.16 -8.79 -14.13
N VAL A 99 24.20 -8.55 -12.81
CA VAL A 99 25.44 -8.17 -12.10
C VAL A 99 26.51 -9.24 -12.26
N ARG A 100 26.17 -10.52 -12.10
CA ARG A 100 27.12 -11.63 -12.29
C ARG A 100 27.69 -11.64 -13.71
N ARG A 101 26.84 -11.54 -14.74
CA ARG A 101 27.29 -11.53 -16.14
C ARG A 101 28.23 -10.36 -16.44
N LEU A 102 27.94 -9.18 -15.90
CA LEU A 102 28.82 -8.02 -16.03
C LEU A 102 30.16 -8.27 -15.34
N GLY A 103 30.16 -8.86 -14.14
CA GLY A 103 31.38 -9.26 -13.44
C GLY A 103 32.23 -10.24 -14.26
N GLU A 104 31.60 -11.29 -14.81
CA GLU A 104 32.27 -12.29 -15.65
C GLU A 104 32.89 -11.67 -16.91
N ALA A 105 32.18 -10.75 -17.57
CA ALA A 105 32.69 -10.05 -18.75
C ALA A 105 33.91 -9.17 -18.42
N LEU A 106 33.86 -8.43 -17.30
CA LEU A 106 34.97 -7.60 -16.85
C LEU A 106 36.20 -8.44 -16.44
N GLU A 107 35.98 -9.57 -15.78
CA GLU A 107 37.07 -10.50 -15.45
C GLU A 107 37.75 -11.06 -16.70
N GLU A 108 36.97 -11.43 -17.72
CA GLU A 108 37.52 -11.95 -18.96
C GLU A 108 38.31 -10.88 -19.72
N GLU A 109 37.78 -9.66 -19.83
CA GLU A 109 38.49 -8.52 -20.42
C GLU A 109 39.82 -8.25 -19.70
N GLY A 110 39.83 -8.30 -18.36
CA GLY A 110 41.04 -8.17 -17.56
C GLY A 110 42.05 -9.30 -17.78
N ARG A 111 41.59 -10.54 -17.97
CA ARG A 111 42.47 -11.68 -18.29
C ARG A 111 43.11 -11.51 -19.66
N GLU A 112 42.31 -11.15 -20.66
CA GLU A 112 42.81 -10.91 -22.02
C GLU A 112 43.87 -9.79 -22.02
N GLU A 113 43.62 -8.69 -21.31
CA GLU A 113 44.57 -7.58 -21.22
C GLU A 113 45.88 -8.01 -20.55
N ALA A 114 45.83 -8.79 -19.46
CA ALA A 114 47.02 -9.31 -18.81
C ALA A 114 47.85 -10.22 -19.74
N VAL A 115 47.20 -11.04 -20.57
CA VAL A 115 47.88 -11.86 -21.59
C VAL A 115 48.54 -10.96 -22.64
N ARG A 116 47.82 -9.98 -23.19
CA ARG A 116 48.37 -9.02 -24.17
C ARG A 116 49.62 -8.30 -23.63
N LEU A 117 49.58 -7.85 -22.37
CA LEU A 117 50.71 -7.19 -21.71
C LEU A 117 51.91 -8.14 -21.52
N ARG A 118 51.66 -9.39 -21.10
CA ARG A 118 52.74 -10.40 -20.95
C ARG A 118 53.41 -10.71 -22.29
N GLU A 119 52.64 -10.88 -23.36
CA GLU A 119 53.19 -11.10 -24.70
C GLU A 119 54.01 -9.90 -25.19
N ALA A 120 53.52 -8.68 -24.98
CA ALA A 120 54.25 -7.47 -25.32
C ALA A 120 55.59 -7.37 -24.56
N ALA A 121 55.58 -7.65 -23.25
CA ALA A 121 56.78 -7.68 -22.43
C ALA A 121 57.78 -8.75 -22.88
N ALA A 122 57.30 -9.96 -23.21
CA ALA A 122 58.13 -11.04 -23.72
C ALA A 122 58.80 -10.68 -25.06
N ARG A 123 58.10 -9.98 -25.97
CA ARG A 123 58.67 -9.50 -27.24
C ARG A 123 59.76 -8.46 -27.02
N LEU A 124 59.60 -7.56 -26.06
CA LEU A 124 60.61 -6.57 -25.69
C LEU A 124 61.86 -7.23 -25.08
N GLN A 125 61.69 -8.29 -24.28
CA GLN A 125 62.81 -9.04 -23.70
C GLN A 125 63.52 -9.94 -24.73
N GLY A 126 62.78 -10.57 -25.64
CA GLY A 126 63.36 -11.37 -26.74
C GLY A 126 64.13 -10.52 -27.75
N GLY A 127 63.77 -9.24 -27.92
CA GLY A 127 64.55 -8.28 -28.70
C GLY A 127 65.82 -7.76 -28.00
N ALA A 128 65.98 -8.03 -26.69
CA ALA A 128 67.12 -7.61 -25.89
C ALA A 128 68.19 -8.69 -25.70
N ASN A 129 68.04 -9.87 -26.34
CA ASN A 129 69.10 -10.88 -26.39
C ASN A 129 69.73 -10.87 -27.80
N PRO A 130 70.71 -9.98 -28.07
CA PRO A 130 71.44 -10.02 -29.32
C PRO A 130 72.31 -11.28 -29.35
N ALA A 131 72.52 -11.77 -30.56
CA ALA A 131 73.36 -12.92 -30.87
C ALA A 131 74.71 -12.88 -30.12
N GLU A 132 74.96 -13.89 -29.28
CA GLU A 132 76.32 -14.29 -28.92
C GLU A 132 76.68 -15.46 -29.85
N GLU A 133 77.50 -15.13 -30.85
CA GLU A 133 78.32 -16.06 -31.65
C GLU A 133 79.53 -16.55 -30.85
#